data_AF-A0AAD9CXS5-F1
#
_entry.id   AF-A0AAD9CXS5-F1
#
_cell.length_a   1.000
_cell.length_b   1.000
_cell.length_c   1.000
_cell.angle_alpha   90.00
_cell.angle_beta   90.00
_cell.angle_gamma   90.00
#
_symmetry.space_group_name_H-M   'P 1'
#
loop_
_entity.id
_entity.type
_entity.pdbx_description
1 polymer ?
#
loop_
_entity_poly.entity_id
_entity_poly.type
_entity_poly.pdbx_seq_one_letter_code
_entity_poly.pdbx_strand_id
1 'polypeptide(L)'
;MRLIYLLPFLPALAASIALPQPHLPARNAHPKRQTARVASAVHNAVTALPKPGLPANALLVTGHSVDLLPVSPNTEINSDTYRTLTRQLPTVMTHAIESSKHSWEIGSLVESLLEVYVPRLAPFEFSRAAFNADIPWAALWVVEAWLKDYDWSGSPGNDNNPTSVVDLAQYLDASTSPTGLWPKPLINGDGALGDPVAMGMGVWLLARYAMRPEVRSGLRSGLSSSQLAWACGNQLAYLRQGATSDNGTISQREGHFQLWADMGSMIPPFPAYLGSDVSSDDLLRLGIDQWQLESSALLDPSTGLYRHINDFDPYFWATGNGWMLHGGLRVLASIEQAGRADAFKTQIDDVRTTLGTVFTALFAQLDSDGLLPNYMLHWDESLGGGETAGTALVVAAYYRYIDMYPTAATSSNTAAAARAFDGVVDKLDNSGWLTSVVNPMGPWVIDGAQSPEGQSFVGMMWAARTKVGL
;
A
#
# COMPACT_ATOMS: atom_id res chain seq x y z
N MET A 1 -52.02 14.16 29.73
CA MET A 1 -52.37 15.00 28.56
C MET A 1 -52.09 14.15 27.31
N ARG A 2 -53.08 13.78 26.47
CA ARG A 2 -53.68 14.58 25.36
C ARG A 2 -52.60 15.08 24.39
N LEU A 3 -52.56 14.81 23.08
CA LEU A 3 -53.41 14.06 22.09
C LEU A 3 -52.57 12.89 21.49
N ILE A 4 -53.01 11.90 20.67
CA ILE A 4 -54.26 11.55 19.94
C ILE A 4 -54.56 12.29 18.61
N TYR A 5 -54.25 11.66 17.46
CA TYR A 5 -55.04 11.73 16.21
C TYR A 5 -54.90 10.42 15.40
N LEU A 6 -55.98 10.03 14.70
CA LEU A 6 -56.14 8.79 13.92
C LEU A 6 -56.21 9.10 12.40
N LEU A 7 -55.56 8.25 11.58
CA LEU A 7 -56.07 7.48 10.39
C LEU A 7 -56.95 8.18 9.31
N PRO A 8 -56.98 7.74 8.01
CA PRO A 8 -57.20 6.33 7.63
C PRO A 8 -56.48 5.78 6.37
N PHE A 9 -56.93 4.58 6.00
CA PHE A 9 -56.33 3.49 5.22
C PHE A 9 -57.05 3.26 3.86
N LEU A 10 -56.45 2.43 2.98
CA LEU A 10 -56.99 1.59 1.87
C LEU A 10 -57.02 2.16 0.42
N PRO A 11 -57.06 1.32 -0.65
CA PRO A 11 -56.27 0.09 -0.91
C PRO A 11 -55.75 -0.05 -2.37
N ALA A 12 -55.15 -1.21 -2.69
CA ALA A 12 -54.49 -1.58 -3.95
C ALA A 12 -55.40 -1.82 -5.18
N LEU A 13 -54.77 -1.87 -6.38
CA LEU A 13 -55.19 -2.77 -7.46
C LEU A 13 -54.01 -3.15 -8.37
N ALA A 14 -53.98 -4.39 -8.86
CA ALA A 14 -52.96 -4.94 -9.75
C ALA A 14 -53.58 -5.38 -11.08
N ALA A 15 -52.84 -5.29 -12.19
CA ALA A 15 -53.17 -5.94 -13.46
C ALA A 15 -51.92 -6.24 -14.29
N SER A 16 -51.79 -7.51 -14.70
CA SER A 16 -50.84 -8.01 -15.70
C SER A 16 -51.57 -8.24 -17.02
N ILE A 17 -50.89 -8.10 -18.16
CA ILE A 17 -51.18 -8.63 -19.52
C ILE A 17 -49.99 -8.15 -20.41
N ALA A 18 -49.00 -8.98 -20.73
CA ALA A 18 -48.94 -10.02 -21.79
C ALA A 18 -48.56 -9.48 -23.19
N LEU A 19 -47.46 -10.03 -23.73
CA LEU A 19 -46.89 -9.79 -25.06
C LEU A 19 -47.76 -10.35 -26.21
N PRO A 20 -47.58 -9.84 -27.43
CA PRO A 20 -47.23 -10.77 -28.52
C PRO A 20 -46.17 -10.27 -29.52
N GLN A 21 -45.27 -11.19 -29.87
CA GLN A 21 -44.56 -11.34 -31.15
C GLN A 21 -45.05 -12.69 -31.75
N PRO A 22 -44.71 -13.11 -32.99
CA PRO A 22 -43.91 -12.46 -34.05
C PRO A 22 -44.59 -12.46 -35.44
N HIS A 23 -43.98 -11.83 -36.46
CA HIS A 23 -44.09 -12.30 -37.86
C HIS A 23 -42.85 -11.95 -38.71
N LEU A 24 -42.25 -12.98 -39.31
CA LEU A 24 -41.27 -12.91 -40.42
C LEU A 24 -41.96 -13.40 -41.71
N PRO A 25 -41.51 -12.92 -42.90
CA PRO A 25 -41.21 -13.92 -43.93
C PRO A 25 -39.99 -13.63 -44.84
N ALA A 26 -39.26 -14.72 -45.11
CA ALA A 26 -38.68 -15.15 -46.40
C ALA A 26 -37.68 -14.28 -47.22
N ARG A 27 -36.41 -14.72 -47.15
CA ARG A 27 -35.50 -15.11 -48.27
C ARG A 27 -35.77 -14.60 -49.70
N ASN A 28 -34.68 -14.10 -50.31
CA ASN A 28 -34.14 -14.43 -51.65
C ASN A 28 -32.76 -13.74 -51.77
N ALA A 29 -31.74 -14.11 -52.55
CA ALA A 29 -31.24 -15.33 -53.20
C ALA A 29 -29.88 -14.92 -53.85
N HIS A 30 -28.81 -15.72 -53.76
CA HIS A 30 -27.52 -15.42 -54.42
C HIS A 30 -27.55 -15.73 -55.94
N PRO A 31 -26.69 -15.08 -56.75
CA PRO A 31 -25.42 -15.72 -57.18
C PRO A 31 -24.19 -14.76 -57.17
N LYS A 32 -23.04 -15.12 -56.57
CA LYS A 32 -21.89 -15.82 -57.20
C LYS A 32 -21.39 -15.15 -58.51
N ARG A 33 -20.17 -14.59 -58.59
CA ARG A 33 -18.89 -15.34 -58.71
C ARG A 33 -17.63 -14.45 -58.66
N GLN A 34 -16.51 -15.03 -58.19
CA GLN A 34 -15.08 -14.86 -58.60
C GLN A 34 -14.55 -13.40 -58.74
N THR A 35 -13.54 -12.97 -57.99
CA THR A 35 -12.13 -13.44 -57.94
C THR A 35 -11.45 -12.96 -56.62
N ALA A 36 -10.35 -13.52 -56.07
CA ALA A 36 -9.38 -14.50 -56.55
C ALA A 36 -8.77 -15.36 -55.41
N ARG A 37 -8.28 -16.55 -55.79
CA ARG A 37 -7.15 -17.32 -55.22
C ARG A 37 -6.98 -17.46 -53.69
N VAL A 38 -7.36 -18.66 -53.24
CA VAL A 38 -6.68 -19.41 -52.17
C VAL A 38 -5.17 -19.51 -52.43
N ALA A 39 -4.33 -19.12 -51.46
CA ALA A 39 -2.98 -19.62 -51.24
C ALA A 39 -2.47 -19.24 -49.83
N SER A 40 -1.81 -20.18 -49.13
CA SER A 40 -1.18 -20.07 -47.79
C SER A 40 -2.12 -19.63 -46.64
N ALA A 41 -2.57 -20.49 -45.73
CA ALA A 41 -1.82 -21.37 -44.82
C ALA A 41 -0.99 -20.63 -43.76
N VAL A 42 -1.47 -20.70 -42.51
CA VAL A 42 -0.75 -20.92 -41.25
C VAL A 42 0.75 -20.54 -41.24
N HIS A 43 1.05 -19.25 -41.18
CA HIS A 43 2.22 -18.74 -40.44
C HIS A 43 2.10 -17.23 -40.18
N ASN A 44 2.60 -16.80 -39.02
CA ASN A 44 2.85 -15.41 -38.59
C ASN A 44 1.60 -14.51 -38.33
N ALA A 45 1.54 -13.69 -37.28
CA ALA A 45 2.33 -13.67 -36.05
C ALA A 45 1.61 -12.80 -34.97
N VAL A 46 1.64 -13.28 -33.72
CA VAL A 46 2.16 -12.57 -32.53
C VAL A 46 1.58 -11.19 -32.14
N THR A 47 0.99 -11.18 -30.93
CA THR A 47 0.82 -10.04 -30.00
C THR A 47 0.59 -8.64 -30.60
N ALA A 48 -0.67 -8.24 -30.69
CA ALA A 48 -0.99 -6.86 -30.35
C ALA A 48 -0.81 -6.70 -28.84
N LEU A 49 0.31 -6.11 -28.40
CA LEU A 49 0.49 -5.68 -27.01
C LEU A 49 -0.72 -4.83 -26.60
N PRO A 50 -1.22 -4.93 -25.35
CA PRO A 50 -2.21 -3.99 -24.84
C PRO A 50 -1.70 -2.57 -25.09
N LYS A 51 -2.52 -1.71 -25.70
CA LYS A 51 -2.15 -0.30 -25.84
C LYS A 51 -1.93 0.25 -24.41
N PRO A 52 -0.76 0.87 -24.12
CA PRO A 52 -0.55 1.50 -22.83
C PRO A 52 -1.65 2.50 -22.52
N GLY A 53 -1.92 2.72 -21.23
CA GLY A 53 -2.76 3.84 -20.80
C GLY A 53 -2.22 5.18 -21.34
N LEU A 54 -3.05 6.21 -21.33
CA LEU A 54 -2.53 7.57 -21.54
C LEU A 54 -1.72 7.99 -20.30
N PRO A 55 -0.66 8.80 -20.45
CA PRO A 55 0.00 9.41 -19.31
C PRO A 55 -1.02 10.27 -18.54
N ALA A 56 -0.94 10.23 -17.21
CA ALA A 56 -1.78 11.02 -16.33
C ALA A 56 -0.97 12.13 -15.68
N ASN A 57 -1.61 13.25 -15.38
CA ASN A 57 -1.01 14.35 -14.64
C ASN A 57 -1.75 14.48 -13.31
N ALA A 58 -1.03 14.49 -12.20
CA ALA A 58 -1.59 14.64 -10.86
C ALA A 58 -1.13 15.94 -10.22
N LEU A 59 -2.01 16.66 -9.54
CA LEU A 59 -1.65 17.87 -8.81
C LEU A 59 -1.51 17.58 -7.31
N LEU A 60 -0.27 17.49 -6.82
CA LEU A 60 0.01 17.48 -5.38
C LEU A 60 -0.71 18.65 -4.70
N VAL A 61 -1.18 18.44 -3.47
CA VAL A 61 -1.86 19.45 -2.64
C VAL A 61 -1.02 20.74 -2.46
N THR A 62 0.30 20.68 -2.68
CA THR A 62 1.24 21.81 -2.71
C THR A 62 1.32 22.56 -4.04
N GLY A 63 0.53 22.21 -5.06
CA GLY A 63 0.55 22.81 -6.39
C GLY A 63 1.66 22.29 -7.31
N HIS A 64 2.27 21.16 -7.00
CA HIS A 64 3.26 20.49 -7.85
C HIS A 64 2.58 19.49 -8.79
N SER A 65 2.87 19.59 -10.09
CA SER A 65 2.40 18.61 -11.08
C SER A 65 3.34 17.41 -11.12
N VAL A 66 2.76 16.20 -11.10
CA VAL A 66 3.45 14.92 -11.20
C VAL A 66 2.93 14.18 -12.43
N ASP A 67 3.80 13.97 -13.42
CA ASP A 67 3.47 13.15 -14.60
C ASP A 67 3.67 11.66 -14.28
N LEU A 68 2.58 10.91 -14.36
CA LEU A 68 2.56 9.45 -14.22
C LEU A 68 2.64 8.79 -15.60
N LEU A 69 3.68 8.00 -15.79
CA LEU A 69 3.88 7.23 -17.01
C LEU A 69 2.81 6.11 -17.14
N PRO A 70 2.51 5.66 -18.37
CA PRO A 70 1.74 4.45 -18.57
C PRO A 70 2.46 3.23 -17.98
N VAL A 71 1.73 2.38 -17.26
CA VAL A 71 2.28 1.14 -16.69
C VAL A 71 2.32 0.01 -17.73
N SER A 72 3.27 -0.91 -17.55
CA SER A 72 3.42 -2.09 -18.41
C SER A 72 2.76 -3.32 -17.78
N PRO A 73 1.75 -3.96 -18.43
CA PRO A 73 1.19 -5.21 -17.92
C PRO A 73 2.18 -6.36 -17.98
N ASN A 74 2.06 -7.31 -17.05
CA ASN A 74 2.59 -8.65 -17.26
C ASN A 74 1.71 -9.34 -18.34
N THR A 75 2.31 -9.73 -19.46
CA THR A 75 1.59 -10.33 -20.60
C THR A 75 1.15 -11.77 -20.37
N GLU A 76 1.59 -12.42 -19.30
CA GLU A 76 1.20 -13.80 -18.94
C GLU A 76 -0.18 -13.82 -18.24
N ILE A 77 -0.58 -12.69 -17.62
CA ILE A 77 -1.84 -12.58 -16.87
C ILE A 77 -3.03 -12.39 -17.82
N ASN A 78 -3.75 -13.48 -18.09
CA ASN A 78 -4.93 -13.48 -18.96
C ASN A 78 -6.26 -13.18 -18.22
N SER A 79 -6.28 -12.12 -17.39
CA SER A 79 -7.48 -11.67 -16.68
C SER A 79 -8.01 -10.33 -17.25
N ASP A 80 -9.34 -10.21 -17.41
CA ASP A 80 -10.00 -8.96 -17.84
C ASP A 80 -10.08 -7.91 -16.74
N THR A 81 -10.22 -8.30 -15.47
CA THR A 81 -10.15 -7.39 -14.31
C THR A 81 -8.73 -6.81 -14.18
N TYR A 82 -7.69 -7.65 -14.29
CA TYR A 82 -6.29 -7.20 -14.31
C TYR A 82 -6.01 -6.24 -15.46
N ARG A 83 -6.47 -6.57 -16.68
CA ARG A 83 -6.35 -5.67 -17.84
C ARG A 83 -7.11 -4.35 -17.63
N THR A 84 -8.24 -4.37 -16.93
CA THR A 84 -9.03 -3.17 -16.62
C THR A 84 -8.32 -2.28 -15.62
N LEU A 85 -7.87 -2.84 -14.49
CA LEU A 85 -7.06 -2.11 -13.51
C LEU A 85 -5.80 -1.53 -14.15
N THR A 86 -5.06 -2.30 -14.96
CA THR A 86 -3.86 -1.81 -15.65
C THR A 86 -4.13 -0.54 -16.49
N ARG A 87 -5.31 -0.43 -17.12
CA ARG A 87 -5.67 0.77 -17.90
C ARG A 87 -6.08 1.96 -17.02
N GLN A 88 -6.70 1.70 -15.87
CA GLN A 88 -7.14 2.72 -14.92
C GLN A 88 -6.02 3.17 -13.96
N LEU A 89 -4.96 2.38 -13.79
CA LEU A 89 -3.98 2.59 -12.73
C LEU A 89 -3.34 3.99 -12.71
N PRO A 90 -2.94 4.62 -13.84
CA PRO A 90 -2.46 6.00 -13.81
C PRO A 90 -3.48 6.99 -13.21
N THR A 91 -4.78 6.77 -13.44
CA THR A 91 -5.86 7.59 -12.85
C THR A 91 -6.07 7.29 -11.36
N VAL A 92 -6.04 6.02 -10.95
CA VAL A 92 -6.07 5.62 -9.53
C VAL A 92 -4.91 6.26 -8.76
N MET A 93 -3.70 6.21 -9.32
CA MET A 93 -2.50 6.80 -8.73
C MET A 93 -2.54 8.34 -8.74
N THR A 94 -3.13 8.97 -9.76
CA THR A 94 -3.41 10.42 -9.72
C THR A 94 -4.29 10.77 -8.53
N HIS A 95 -5.40 10.05 -8.33
CA HIS A 95 -6.30 10.28 -7.21
C HIS A 95 -5.64 10.06 -5.85
N ALA A 96 -4.75 9.08 -5.72
CA ALA A 96 -3.93 8.88 -4.51
C ALA A 96 -3.05 10.11 -4.22
N ILE A 97 -2.37 10.66 -5.24
CA ILE A 97 -1.53 11.87 -5.13
C ILE A 97 -2.35 13.11 -4.74
N GLU A 98 -3.54 13.27 -5.30
CA GLU A 98 -4.37 14.47 -5.13
C GLU A 98 -5.14 14.50 -3.81
N SER A 99 -5.43 13.33 -3.22
CA SER A 99 -6.29 13.22 -2.03
C SER A 99 -5.56 12.98 -0.70
N SER A 100 -4.36 12.39 -0.74
CA SER A 100 -3.60 12.04 0.48
C SER A 100 -3.13 13.29 1.23
N LYS A 101 -3.30 13.29 2.56
CA LYS A 101 -3.09 14.45 3.46
C LYS A 101 -2.43 14.08 4.79
N HIS A 102 -2.63 12.85 5.26
CA HIS A 102 -2.09 12.38 6.54
C HIS A 102 -0.84 11.52 6.34
N SER A 103 -0.01 11.42 7.38
CA SER A 103 1.33 10.86 7.30
C SER A 103 1.38 9.39 6.85
N TRP A 104 0.44 8.57 7.31
CA TRP A 104 0.28 7.17 6.87
C TRP A 104 -0.19 7.05 5.41
N GLU A 105 -1.08 7.94 4.95
CA GLU A 105 -1.54 8.01 3.57
C GLU A 105 -0.37 8.37 2.62
N ILE A 106 0.45 9.37 2.99
CA ILE A 106 1.61 9.76 2.17
C ILE A 106 2.68 8.65 2.16
N GLY A 107 2.96 8.00 3.29
CA GLY A 107 3.88 6.86 3.31
C GLY A 107 3.43 5.71 2.40
N SER A 108 2.13 5.44 2.37
CA SER A 108 1.51 4.43 1.52
C SER A 108 1.51 4.82 0.05
N LEU A 109 1.23 6.09 -0.26
CA LEU A 109 1.38 6.64 -1.60
C LEU A 109 2.82 6.52 -2.10
N VAL A 110 3.81 6.82 -1.26
CA VAL A 110 5.23 6.70 -1.61
C VAL A 110 5.61 5.24 -1.88
N GLU A 111 5.23 4.30 -1.03
CA GLU A 111 5.46 2.87 -1.26
C GLU A 111 4.78 2.39 -2.56
N SER A 112 3.52 2.76 -2.78
CA SER A 112 2.78 2.39 -4.00
C SER A 112 3.42 2.96 -5.28
N LEU A 113 3.87 4.22 -5.25
CA LEU A 113 4.62 4.82 -6.36
C LEU A 113 5.95 4.09 -6.64
N LEU A 114 6.64 3.60 -5.61
CA LEU A 114 7.86 2.82 -5.78
C LEU A 114 7.56 1.44 -6.33
N GLU A 115 6.61 0.69 -5.76
CA GLU A 115 6.23 -0.64 -6.24
C GLU A 115 5.72 -0.62 -7.70
N VAL A 116 4.93 0.39 -8.09
CA VAL A 116 4.36 0.48 -9.44
C VAL A 116 5.38 0.96 -10.48
N TYR A 117 6.22 1.95 -10.16
CA TYR A 117 7.04 2.65 -11.16
C TYR A 117 8.55 2.39 -11.05
N VAL A 118 9.08 2.15 -9.85
CA VAL A 118 10.51 1.94 -9.61
C VAL A 118 10.74 0.84 -8.56
N PRO A 119 10.27 -0.41 -8.80
CA PRO A 119 10.19 -1.45 -7.76
C PRO A 119 11.54 -1.80 -7.13
N ARG A 120 12.65 -1.55 -7.85
CA ARG A 120 14.03 -1.73 -7.35
C ARG A 120 14.43 -0.82 -6.17
N LEU A 121 13.54 0.08 -5.75
CA LEU A 121 13.67 0.93 -4.56
C LEU A 121 12.64 0.60 -3.47
N ALA A 122 11.60 -0.17 -3.78
CA ALA A 122 10.67 -0.73 -2.80
C ALA A 122 11.31 -1.94 -2.08
N PRO A 123 10.90 -2.30 -0.84
CA PRO A 123 11.51 -3.38 -0.07
C PRO A 123 11.59 -4.72 -0.81
N PHE A 124 10.53 -5.05 -1.58
CA PHE A 124 10.39 -6.35 -2.26
C PHE A 124 11.45 -6.64 -3.30
N GLU A 125 11.94 -5.62 -4.01
CA GLU A 125 12.90 -5.79 -5.12
C GLU A 125 14.13 -4.89 -4.94
N PHE A 126 14.36 -4.43 -3.70
CA PHE A 126 15.37 -3.43 -3.34
C PHE A 126 16.76 -3.82 -3.84
N SER A 127 17.40 -2.91 -4.59
CA SER A 127 18.80 -3.04 -4.95
C SER A 127 19.51 -1.70 -4.87
N ARG A 128 20.59 -1.62 -4.08
CA ARG A 128 21.40 -0.38 -3.92
C ARG A 128 21.93 0.19 -5.23
N ALA A 129 22.05 -0.63 -6.29
CA ALA A 129 22.43 -0.19 -7.61
C ALA A 129 21.37 0.69 -8.31
N ALA A 130 20.11 0.68 -7.86
CA ALA A 130 19.03 1.50 -8.42
C ALA A 130 19.24 3.00 -8.17
N PHE A 131 19.87 3.39 -7.05
CA PHE A 131 20.25 4.78 -6.77
C PHE A 131 21.09 5.44 -7.88
N ASN A 132 21.86 4.64 -8.63
CA ASN A 132 22.73 5.09 -9.73
C ASN A 132 22.05 5.07 -11.11
N ALA A 133 20.84 4.54 -11.22
CA ALA A 133 20.14 4.35 -12.48
C ALA A 133 18.84 5.16 -12.51
N ASP A 134 17.83 4.66 -11.82
CA ASP A 134 16.47 5.17 -11.83
C ASP A 134 16.37 6.44 -10.95
N ILE A 135 15.46 7.37 -11.24
CA ILE A 135 15.14 8.51 -10.35
C ILE A 135 13.62 8.53 -10.16
N PRO A 136 13.08 8.23 -8.97
CA PRO A 136 11.64 8.13 -8.73
C PRO A 136 11.02 9.51 -8.49
N TRP A 137 11.10 10.41 -9.49
CA TRP A 137 10.70 11.82 -9.34
C TRP A 137 9.32 12.04 -8.73
N ALA A 138 8.33 11.22 -9.09
CA ALA A 138 6.99 11.26 -8.48
C ALA A 138 7.06 11.08 -6.95
N ALA A 139 7.73 10.03 -6.45
CA ALA A 139 7.90 9.79 -5.03
C ALA A 139 8.77 10.86 -4.36
N LEU A 140 9.86 11.31 -5.01
CA LEU A 140 10.72 12.37 -4.45
C LEU A 140 9.98 13.69 -4.26
N TRP A 141 9.15 14.10 -5.23
CA TRP A 141 8.34 15.32 -5.12
C TRP A 141 7.20 15.20 -4.12
N VAL A 142 6.57 14.01 -3.99
CA VAL A 142 5.61 13.73 -2.92
C VAL A 142 6.28 13.92 -1.56
N VAL A 143 7.44 13.29 -1.33
CA VAL A 143 8.17 13.41 -0.05
C VAL A 143 8.60 14.85 0.23
N GLU A 144 9.21 15.52 -0.75
CA GLU A 144 9.65 16.92 -0.61
C GLU A 144 8.48 17.86 -0.27
N ALA A 145 7.34 17.70 -0.94
CA ALA A 145 6.15 18.51 -0.71
C ALA A 145 5.64 18.45 0.73
N TRP A 146 5.79 17.31 1.40
CA TRP A 146 5.32 17.08 2.76
C TRP A 146 6.34 17.41 3.85
N LEU A 147 7.61 17.69 3.49
CA LEU A 147 8.62 18.23 4.40
C LEU A 147 8.60 19.76 4.54
N LYS A 148 7.69 20.46 3.83
CA LYS A 148 7.61 21.93 3.80
C LYS A 148 7.48 22.60 5.19
N ASP A 149 6.82 21.91 6.13
CA ASP A 149 6.52 22.41 7.48
C ASP A 149 7.47 21.80 8.55
N TYR A 150 8.44 20.97 8.12
CA TYR A 150 9.43 20.40 9.04
C TYR A 150 10.39 21.50 9.54
N ASP A 151 10.64 21.51 10.84
CA ASP A 151 11.55 22.49 11.45
C ASP A 151 13.02 22.12 11.20
N TRP A 152 13.69 22.89 10.34
CA TRP A 152 15.11 22.72 10.01
C TRP A 152 16.07 23.36 11.02
N SER A 153 15.58 23.90 12.14
CA SER A 153 16.42 24.48 13.20
C SER A 153 17.38 23.43 13.79
N GLY A 154 18.68 23.76 13.79
CA GLY A 154 19.73 22.86 14.26
C GLY A 154 20.19 21.81 13.24
N SER A 155 19.65 21.82 12.02
CA SER A 155 20.11 20.92 10.95
C SER A 155 21.56 21.19 10.53
N PRO A 156 22.25 20.19 9.90
CA PRO A 156 23.59 20.38 9.35
C PRO A 156 23.65 21.54 8.35
N GLY A 157 24.81 22.21 8.28
CA GLY A 157 25.08 23.14 7.19
C GLY A 157 25.13 22.42 5.84
N ASN A 158 24.80 23.12 4.76
CA ASN A 158 24.73 22.56 3.41
C ASN A 158 26.02 21.81 3.00
N ASP A 159 25.86 20.68 2.31
CA ASP A 159 26.90 19.88 1.65
C ASP A 159 27.57 20.64 0.47
N ASN A 160 28.22 21.75 0.79
CA ASN A 160 28.85 22.68 -0.16
C ASN A 160 30.30 22.30 -0.49
N ASN A 161 30.89 21.33 0.21
CA ASN A 161 32.21 20.80 -0.10
C ASN A 161 32.11 19.48 -0.90
N PRO A 162 32.29 19.47 -2.23
CA PRO A 162 32.19 18.27 -3.05
C PRO A 162 33.33 17.26 -2.84
N THR A 163 34.24 17.48 -1.89
CA THR A 163 35.38 16.58 -1.58
C THR A 163 35.22 15.78 -0.30
N SER A 164 34.27 16.13 0.57
CA SER A 164 33.94 15.31 1.75
C SER A 164 32.97 14.18 1.35
N VAL A 165 33.40 12.92 1.54
CA VAL A 165 32.49 11.78 1.44
C VAL A 165 31.50 11.88 2.60
N VAL A 166 30.25 12.20 2.28
CA VAL A 166 29.16 12.22 3.26
C VAL A 166 28.66 10.80 3.46
N ASP A 167 28.92 10.24 4.64
CA ASP A 167 28.34 8.98 5.09
C ASP A 167 27.01 9.26 5.79
N LEU A 168 25.91 9.16 5.03
CA LEU A 168 24.57 9.44 5.54
C LEU A 168 24.14 8.50 6.67
N ALA A 169 24.74 7.32 6.79
CA ALA A 169 24.41 6.37 7.84
C ALA A 169 24.75 6.91 9.23
N GLN A 170 25.74 7.80 9.33
CA GLN A 170 26.14 8.41 10.61
C GLN A 170 25.01 9.22 11.24
N TYR A 171 24.12 9.82 10.44
CA TYR A 171 22.97 10.58 10.91
C TYR A 171 21.85 9.70 11.50
N LEU A 172 21.89 8.37 11.33
CA LEU A 172 20.88 7.46 11.87
C LEU A 172 21.11 7.07 13.34
N ASP A 173 22.26 7.41 13.92
CA ASP A 173 22.59 7.12 15.31
C ASP A 173 23.19 8.37 16.01
N ALA A 174 22.67 8.70 17.19
CA ALA A 174 23.10 9.88 17.95
C ALA A 174 24.57 9.80 18.44
N SER A 175 25.15 8.60 18.50
CA SER A 175 26.55 8.39 18.86
C SER A 175 27.53 8.62 17.71
N THR A 176 27.06 8.56 16.46
CA THR A 176 27.87 8.77 15.25
C THR A 176 27.55 10.08 14.52
N SER A 177 26.37 10.66 14.74
CA SER A 177 25.88 11.80 13.96
C SER A 177 26.81 13.03 14.04
N PRO A 178 27.32 13.56 12.91
CA PRO A 178 28.14 14.77 12.89
C PRO A 178 27.43 16.04 13.39
N THR A 179 26.11 16.00 13.52
CA THR A 179 25.28 17.07 14.07
C THR A 179 24.29 16.44 15.03
N GLY A 180 24.20 16.96 16.26
CA GLY A 180 23.34 16.38 17.30
C GLY A 180 21.91 16.17 16.80
N LEU A 181 21.36 14.97 17.03
CA LEU A 181 19.97 14.69 16.71
C LEU A 181 19.05 15.42 17.68
N TRP A 182 17.97 15.99 17.16
CA TRP A 182 16.86 16.53 17.92
C TRP A 182 15.61 15.68 17.62
N PRO A 183 15.32 14.67 18.44
CA PRO A 183 14.19 13.77 18.26
C PRO A 183 12.87 14.52 18.06
N LYS A 184 12.28 14.40 16.87
CA LYS A 184 10.99 14.98 16.47
C LYS A 184 10.46 14.29 15.21
N PRO A 185 9.14 14.27 14.98
CA PRO A 185 8.56 13.62 13.81
C PRO A 185 8.80 14.42 12.52
N LEU A 186 8.79 13.74 11.36
CA LEU A 186 8.96 14.34 10.01
C LEU A 186 7.79 15.23 9.60
N ILE A 187 6.62 14.93 10.13
CA ILE A 187 5.31 15.48 9.78
C ILE A 187 4.40 15.33 11.02
N ASN A 188 3.33 16.11 11.12
CA ASN A 188 2.31 15.90 12.15
C ASN A 188 1.79 14.44 12.12
N GLY A 189 1.70 13.83 13.30
CA GLY A 189 1.17 12.47 13.50
C GLY A 189 -0.20 12.41 14.14
N ASP A 190 -0.89 13.53 14.36
CA ASP A 190 -2.21 13.57 15.01
C ASP A 190 -2.21 12.86 16.40
N GLY A 191 -1.07 13.00 17.10
CA GLY A 191 -0.75 12.39 18.39
C GLY A 191 -0.29 10.92 18.33
N ALA A 192 -0.09 10.38 17.13
CA ALA A 192 0.60 9.12 16.91
C ALA A 192 2.12 9.32 16.82
N LEU A 193 2.84 8.40 17.45
CA LEU A 193 4.27 8.17 17.26
C LEU A 193 4.54 7.42 15.95
N GLY A 194 3.65 6.48 15.59
CA GLY A 194 3.82 5.56 14.45
C GLY A 194 3.58 6.19 13.08
N ASP A 195 2.56 7.02 12.92
CA ASP A 195 2.16 7.47 11.57
C ASP A 195 3.21 8.33 10.84
N PRO A 196 3.92 9.28 11.50
CA PRO A 196 5.03 10.01 10.88
C PRO A 196 6.17 9.11 10.39
N VAL A 197 6.30 7.90 10.94
CA VAL A 197 7.33 6.92 10.57
C VAL A 197 7.13 6.39 9.15
N ALA A 198 5.89 6.37 8.66
CA ALA A 198 5.53 5.96 7.29
C ALA A 198 6.32 6.76 6.22
N MET A 199 6.65 8.02 6.51
CA MET A 199 7.45 8.89 5.64
C MET A 199 8.95 8.56 5.65
N GLY A 200 9.44 7.86 6.66
CA GLY A 200 10.87 7.71 6.92
C GLY A 200 11.66 7.06 5.78
N MET A 201 11.07 6.05 5.11
CA MET A 201 11.63 5.43 3.90
C MET A 201 11.78 6.46 2.77
N GLY A 202 10.73 7.24 2.51
CA GLY A 202 10.72 8.26 1.47
C GLY A 202 11.74 9.36 1.71
N VAL A 203 11.89 9.82 2.96
CA VAL A 203 12.90 10.83 3.35
C VAL A 203 14.32 10.27 3.23
N TRP A 204 14.54 9.00 3.57
CA TRP A 204 15.82 8.35 3.35
C TRP A 204 16.18 8.23 1.86
N LEU A 205 15.23 7.82 1.02
CA LEU A 205 15.38 7.83 -0.44
C LEU A 205 15.74 9.23 -0.94
N LEU A 206 15.04 10.26 -0.48
CA LEU A 206 15.31 11.65 -0.84
C LEU A 206 16.72 12.09 -0.42
N ALA A 207 17.19 11.71 0.76
CA ALA A 207 18.56 11.95 1.22
C ALA A 207 19.61 11.28 0.32
N ARG A 208 19.42 9.99 0.01
CA ARG A 208 20.29 9.20 -0.88
C ARG A 208 20.35 9.79 -2.29
N TYR A 209 19.22 10.22 -2.83
CA TYR A 209 19.18 10.85 -4.15
C TYR A 209 19.75 12.28 -4.16
N ALA A 210 19.62 13.06 -3.08
CA ALA A 210 20.21 14.40 -2.96
C ALA A 210 21.76 14.40 -2.95
N MET A 211 22.41 13.25 -2.82
CA MET A 211 23.86 13.11 -3.06
C MET A 211 24.23 13.33 -4.54
N ARG A 212 23.28 13.14 -5.47
CA ARG A 212 23.45 13.34 -6.91
C ARG A 212 23.18 14.82 -7.26
N PRO A 213 24.17 15.59 -7.78
CA PRO A 213 24.00 17.02 -8.03
C PRO A 213 22.82 17.36 -8.95
N GLU A 214 22.55 16.53 -9.95
CA GLU A 214 21.43 16.70 -10.88
C GLU A 214 20.09 16.55 -10.18
N VAL A 215 19.94 15.61 -9.23
CA VAL A 215 18.70 15.47 -8.46
C VAL A 215 18.56 16.63 -7.49
N ARG A 216 19.61 16.95 -6.73
CA ARG A 216 19.61 18.08 -5.80
C ARG A 216 19.25 19.41 -6.48
N SER A 217 19.62 19.58 -7.74
CA SER A 217 19.24 20.77 -8.55
C SER A 217 17.77 20.80 -9.00
N GLY A 218 17.09 19.65 -9.03
CA GLY A 218 15.66 19.52 -9.35
C GLY A 218 14.74 19.50 -8.11
N LEU A 219 15.29 19.44 -6.91
CA LEU A 219 14.56 19.61 -5.64
C LEU A 219 14.26 21.10 -5.43
N ARG A 220 12.99 21.44 -5.14
CA ARG A 220 12.58 22.86 -4.97
C ARG A 220 12.99 23.45 -3.62
N SER A 221 13.19 22.60 -2.62
CA SER A 221 13.60 22.98 -1.27
C SER A 221 15.07 23.41 -1.17
N GLY A 222 15.92 22.95 -2.10
CA GLY A 222 17.37 23.13 -2.05
C GLY A 222 18.05 22.38 -0.90
N LEU A 223 17.35 21.46 -0.22
CA LEU A 223 17.88 20.69 0.90
C LEU A 223 19.06 19.80 0.48
N SER A 224 20.04 19.69 1.36
CA SER A 224 21.20 18.83 1.17
C SER A 224 20.97 17.41 1.69
N SER A 225 21.75 16.45 1.19
CA SER A 225 21.70 15.05 1.61
C SER A 225 21.88 14.88 3.12
N SER A 226 22.83 15.60 3.74
CA SER A 226 23.05 15.59 5.20
C SER A 226 21.84 16.09 5.99
N GLN A 227 21.15 17.15 5.52
CA GLN A 227 19.95 17.66 6.19
C GLN A 227 18.81 16.63 6.15
N LEU A 228 18.57 16.03 4.98
CA LEU A 228 17.53 15.01 4.80
C LEU A 228 17.82 13.74 5.63
N ALA A 229 19.08 13.30 5.68
CA ALA A 229 19.49 12.17 6.53
C ALA A 229 19.37 12.50 8.03
N TRP A 230 19.71 13.72 8.45
CA TRP A 230 19.51 14.18 9.82
C TRP A 230 18.01 14.23 10.21
N ALA A 231 17.13 14.65 9.30
CA ALA A 231 15.69 14.60 9.53
C ALA A 231 15.17 13.15 9.70
N CYS A 232 15.64 12.23 8.86
CA CYS A 232 15.37 10.79 8.98
C CYS A 232 15.89 10.23 10.33
N GLY A 233 17.10 10.62 10.75
CA GLY A 233 17.69 10.29 12.04
C GLY A 233 16.89 10.81 13.23
N ASN A 234 16.38 12.05 13.16
CA ASN A 234 15.52 12.62 14.19
C ASN A 234 14.21 11.83 14.36
N GLN A 235 13.60 11.35 13.28
CA GLN A 235 12.40 10.50 13.33
C GLN A 235 12.69 9.13 13.96
N LEU A 236 13.81 8.50 13.60
CA LEU A 236 14.24 7.23 14.19
C LEU A 236 14.57 7.39 15.68
N ALA A 237 15.19 8.50 16.06
CA ALA A 237 15.46 8.83 17.45
C ALA A 237 14.17 9.15 18.24
N TYR A 238 13.18 9.81 17.60
CA TYR A 238 11.86 10.07 18.21
C TYR A 238 11.12 8.77 18.48
N LEU A 239 11.06 7.89 17.48
CA LEU A 239 10.46 6.56 17.60
C LEU A 239 11.09 5.75 18.75
N ARG A 240 12.43 5.73 18.85
CA ARG A 240 13.18 5.06 19.91
C ARG A 240 13.00 5.65 21.32
N GLN A 241 12.48 6.88 21.43
CA GLN A 241 12.24 7.56 22.71
C GLN A 241 10.76 7.55 23.13
N GLY A 242 9.87 7.02 22.28
CA GLY A 242 8.45 6.93 22.58
C GLY A 242 8.10 5.96 23.70
N ALA A 243 6.84 6.00 24.12
CA ALA A 243 6.33 5.08 25.13
C ALA A 243 6.47 3.62 24.67
N THR A 244 6.89 2.75 25.58
CA THR A 244 7.02 1.30 25.38
C THR A 244 6.27 0.56 26.48
N SER A 245 5.93 -0.71 26.21
CA SER A 245 5.45 -1.66 27.23
C SER A 245 6.61 -2.41 27.88
N ASP A 246 6.34 -3.17 28.95
CA ASP A 246 7.34 -3.89 29.75
C ASP A 246 8.25 -4.84 28.96
N ASN A 247 7.79 -5.35 27.80
CA ASN A 247 8.55 -6.22 26.90
C ASN A 247 9.30 -5.46 25.78
N GLY A 248 9.17 -4.14 25.71
CA GLY A 248 9.81 -3.29 24.70
C GLY A 248 8.99 -3.06 23.42
N THR A 249 7.71 -3.47 23.34
CA THR A 249 6.85 -3.07 22.20
C THR A 249 6.66 -1.55 22.23
N ILE A 250 6.89 -0.87 21.10
CA ILE A 250 6.71 0.57 20.93
C ILE A 250 5.21 0.90 20.80
N SER A 251 4.80 2.06 21.33
CA SER A 251 3.41 2.55 21.27
C SER A 251 3.05 3.16 19.91
N GLN A 252 1.78 3.04 19.50
CA GLN A 252 1.22 3.85 18.42
C GLN A 252 1.15 5.33 18.82
N ARG A 253 0.86 5.62 20.09
CA ARG A 253 0.58 6.97 20.59
C ARG A 253 1.81 7.54 21.30
N GLU A 254 2.09 8.83 21.07
CA GLU A 254 3.26 9.48 21.67
C GLU A 254 3.08 9.78 23.17
N GLY A 255 1.83 10.05 23.60
CA GLY A 255 1.52 10.51 24.98
C GLY A 255 1.17 9.41 25.99
N HIS A 256 0.98 8.17 25.55
CA HIS A 256 0.70 7.00 26.40
C HIS A 256 0.92 5.70 25.61
N PHE A 257 0.98 4.55 26.27
CA PHE A 257 1.10 3.26 25.60
C PHE A 257 -0.25 2.79 25.04
N GLN A 258 -0.30 2.48 23.74
CA GLN A 258 -1.45 1.87 23.05
C GLN A 258 -0.98 1.14 21.78
N LEU A 259 -1.64 0.05 21.38
CA LEU A 259 -1.30 -0.72 20.18
C LEU A 259 -2.47 -0.71 19.19
N TRP A 260 -2.17 -0.40 17.93
CA TRP A 260 -3.08 -0.32 16.79
C TRP A 260 -2.47 -1.15 15.65
N ALA A 261 -3.25 -1.95 14.95
CA ALA A 261 -2.78 -2.81 13.86
C ALA A 261 -2.13 -2.05 12.69
N ASP A 262 -2.49 -0.78 12.51
CA ASP A 262 -1.94 0.18 11.57
C ASP A 262 -0.41 0.31 11.67
N MET A 263 0.10 0.29 12.91
CA MET A 263 1.53 0.48 13.17
C MET A 263 2.39 -0.57 12.47
N GLY A 264 1.85 -1.77 12.22
CA GLY A 264 2.58 -2.88 11.62
C GLY A 264 3.18 -2.55 10.25
N SER A 265 2.55 -1.66 9.48
CA SER A 265 3.07 -1.14 8.20
C SER A 265 3.93 0.12 8.32
N MET A 266 4.00 0.74 9.50
CA MET A 266 4.69 2.02 9.72
C MET A 266 5.96 1.84 10.56
N ILE A 267 5.82 1.31 11.79
CA ILE A 267 6.90 1.21 12.78
C ILE A 267 7.92 0.12 12.40
N PRO A 268 7.57 -1.16 12.14
CA PRO A 268 8.54 -2.19 11.78
C PRO A 268 9.27 -1.99 10.44
N PRO A 269 8.61 -1.60 9.32
CA PRO A 269 9.26 -1.55 8.02
C PRO A 269 10.29 -0.42 7.87
N PHE A 270 10.13 0.70 8.58
CA PHE A 270 11.05 1.83 8.48
C PHE A 270 12.50 1.49 8.90
N PRO A 271 12.78 1.03 10.14
CA PRO A 271 14.13 0.63 10.52
C PRO A 271 14.61 -0.56 9.69
N ALA A 272 13.74 -1.51 9.32
CA ALA A 272 14.13 -2.61 8.45
C ALA A 272 14.67 -2.12 7.09
N TYR A 273 13.96 -1.20 6.44
CA TYR A 273 14.39 -0.62 5.16
C TYR A 273 15.71 0.16 5.28
N LEU A 274 15.85 1.00 6.32
CA LEU A 274 17.11 1.68 6.62
C LEU A 274 18.26 0.66 6.77
N GLY A 275 18.02 -0.41 7.55
CA GLY A 275 18.93 -1.52 7.75
C GLY A 275 19.34 -2.21 6.45
N SER A 276 18.45 -2.36 5.48
CA SER A 276 18.76 -2.97 4.18
C SER A 276 19.67 -2.10 3.30
N ASP A 277 19.58 -0.77 3.39
CA ASP A 277 20.47 0.12 2.65
C ASP A 277 21.83 0.30 3.35
N VAL A 278 21.84 0.54 4.67
CA VAL A 278 23.10 0.77 5.41
C VAL A 278 23.80 -0.51 5.90
N SER A 279 23.21 -1.69 5.68
CA SER A 279 23.72 -3.00 6.16
C SER A 279 23.74 -3.15 7.70
N SER A 280 22.80 -2.51 8.40
CA SER A 280 22.76 -2.52 9.88
C SER A 280 21.86 -3.63 10.41
N ASP A 281 22.49 -4.66 10.98
CA ASP A 281 21.81 -5.78 11.62
C ASP A 281 20.96 -5.32 12.82
N ASP A 282 21.34 -4.24 13.52
CA ASP A 282 20.54 -3.68 14.63
C ASP A 282 19.26 -2.97 14.15
N LEU A 283 19.27 -2.38 12.95
CA LEU A 283 18.06 -1.78 12.36
C LEU A 283 17.13 -2.84 11.77
N LEU A 284 17.69 -3.87 11.13
CA LEU A 284 16.95 -5.05 10.69
C LEU A 284 16.29 -5.79 11.87
N ARG A 285 17.05 -5.96 12.96
CA ARG A 285 16.58 -6.58 14.20
C ARG A 285 15.49 -5.75 14.87
N LEU A 286 15.65 -4.43 14.97
CA LEU A 286 14.61 -3.54 15.49
C LEU A 286 13.29 -3.69 14.71
N GLY A 287 13.35 -3.82 13.37
CA GLY A 287 12.16 -4.05 12.55
C GLY A 287 11.47 -5.37 12.89
N ILE A 288 12.18 -6.50 12.82
CA ILE A 288 11.53 -7.80 13.02
C ILE A 288 11.12 -8.07 14.48
N ASP A 289 11.91 -7.63 15.45
CA ASP A 289 11.57 -7.73 16.87
C ASP A 289 10.26 -6.95 17.16
N GLN A 290 10.10 -5.72 16.64
CA GLN A 290 8.87 -4.95 16.83
C GLN A 290 7.67 -5.61 16.15
N TRP A 291 7.77 -6.04 14.88
CA TRP A 291 6.65 -6.72 14.23
C TRP A 291 6.21 -7.98 14.99
N GLN A 292 7.15 -8.78 15.50
CA GLN A 292 6.83 -9.97 16.28
C GLN A 292 6.14 -9.63 17.62
N LEU A 293 6.57 -8.56 18.29
CA LEU A 293 5.97 -8.07 19.54
C LEU A 293 4.55 -7.51 19.31
N GLU A 294 4.37 -6.67 18.30
CA GLU A 294 3.08 -6.11 17.88
C GLU A 294 2.10 -7.22 17.47
N SER A 295 2.56 -8.14 16.60
CA SER A 295 1.80 -9.29 16.14
C SER A 295 1.36 -10.16 17.32
N SER A 296 2.24 -10.47 18.26
CA SER A 296 1.91 -11.29 19.43
C SER A 296 0.90 -10.63 20.36
N ALA A 297 0.86 -9.29 20.40
CA ALA A 297 -0.06 -8.55 21.25
C ALA A 297 -1.45 -8.33 20.61
N LEU A 298 -1.54 -8.24 19.28
CA LEU A 298 -2.78 -7.96 18.55
C LEU A 298 -3.46 -9.21 17.97
N LEU A 299 -2.72 -10.28 17.70
CA LEU A 299 -3.28 -11.52 17.14
C LEU A 299 -4.22 -12.19 18.14
N ASP A 300 -5.41 -12.57 17.67
CA ASP A 300 -6.29 -13.46 18.40
C ASP A 300 -6.04 -14.93 18.00
N PRO A 301 -5.60 -15.80 18.92
CA PRO A 301 -5.27 -17.18 18.61
C PRO A 301 -6.50 -18.07 18.38
N SER A 302 -7.72 -17.60 18.67
CA SER A 302 -8.95 -18.36 18.44
C SER A 302 -9.51 -18.15 17.03
N THR A 303 -9.25 -17.00 16.40
CA THR A 303 -9.70 -16.67 15.05
C THR A 303 -8.57 -16.67 14.02
N GLY A 304 -7.32 -16.45 14.44
CA GLY A 304 -6.19 -16.23 13.54
C GLY A 304 -6.21 -14.85 12.87
N LEU A 305 -6.90 -13.87 13.47
CA LEU A 305 -7.03 -12.50 12.96
C LEU A 305 -6.45 -11.49 13.96
N TYR A 306 -5.91 -10.38 13.46
CA TYR A 306 -5.47 -9.27 14.30
C TYR A 306 -6.67 -8.43 14.74
N ARG A 307 -6.74 -8.12 16.04
CA ARG A 307 -7.60 -7.04 16.57
C ARG A 307 -7.07 -5.70 16.06
N HIS A 308 -7.96 -4.74 15.80
CA HIS A 308 -7.57 -3.38 15.42
C HIS A 308 -6.83 -2.69 16.58
N ILE A 309 -7.47 -2.56 17.74
CA ILE A 309 -6.91 -1.92 18.93
C ILE A 309 -7.25 -2.76 20.16
N ASN A 310 -6.29 -3.03 21.06
CA ASN A 310 -6.52 -3.97 22.16
C ASN A 310 -7.53 -3.52 23.25
N ASP A 311 -7.95 -2.25 23.27
CA ASP A 311 -8.80 -1.69 24.34
C ASP A 311 -10.23 -1.36 23.90
N PHE A 312 -10.45 -0.30 23.11
CA PHE A 312 -11.78 0.21 22.78
C PHE A 312 -12.33 -0.29 21.43
N ASP A 313 -11.47 -0.81 20.55
CA ASP A 313 -11.85 -1.46 19.30
C ASP A 313 -11.16 -2.84 19.11
N PRO A 314 -11.48 -3.83 19.98
CA PRO A 314 -10.86 -5.16 19.96
C PRO A 314 -11.41 -6.07 18.85
N TYR A 315 -11.94 -5.50 17.76
CA TYR A 315 -12.58 -6.23 16.66
C TYR A 315 -11.63 -6.43 15.48
N PHE A 316 -11.99 -7.35 14.59
CA PHE A 316 -11.15 -7.77 13.46
C PHE A 316 -11.40 -6.87 12.25
N TRP A 317 -10.75 -5.70 12.22
CA TRP A 317 -10.86 -4.74 11.12
C TRP A 317 -10.04 -5.17 9.90
N ALA A 318 -10.62 -5.11 8.70
CA ALA A 318 -9.98 -5.56 7.46
C ALA A 318 -8.68 -4.80 7.14
N THR A 319 -8.71 -3.47 7.20
CA THR A 319 -7.54 -2.62 6.88
C THR A 319 -6.41 -2.82 7.90
N GLY A 320 -6.72 -2.89 9.20
CA GLY A 320 -5.77 -3.25 10.26
C GLY A 320 -5.06 -4.58 10.02
N ASN A 321 -5.79 -5.60 9.57
CA ASN A 321 -5.20 -6.89 9.19
C ASN A 321 -4.29 -6.76 7.95
N GLY A 322 -4.71 -5.97 6.96
CA GLY A 322 -3.88 -5.62 5.80
C GLY A 322 -2.56 -4.96 6.20
N TRP A 323 -2.59 -3.97 7.09
CA TRP A 323 -1.41 -3.26 7.60
C TRP A 323 -0.41 -4.20 8.27
N MET A 324 -0.87 -5.08 9.16
CA MET A 324 -0.01 -6.07 9.82
C MET A 324 0.66 -7.02 8.82
N LEU A 325 -0.11 -7.55 7.85
CA LEU A 325 0.40 -8.48 6.85
C LEU A 325 1.43 -7.83 5.91
N HIS A 326 1.08 -6.68 5.34
CA HIS A 326 1.93 -5.93 4.42
C HIS A 326 3.23 -5.48 5.09
N GLY A 327 3.13 -5.02 6.34
CA GLY A 327 4.27 -4.61 7.15
C GLY A 327 5.26 -5.74 7.42
N GLY A 328 4.76 -6.90 7.85
CA GLY A 328 5.59 -8.08 8.10
C GLY A 328 6.37 -8.51 6.86
N LEU A 329 5.72 -8.49 5.69
CA LEU A 329 6.37 -8.79 4.41
C LEU A 329 7.45 -7.76 4.02
N ARG A 330 7.22 -6.46 4.24
CA ARG A 330 8.24 -5.43 3.99
C ARG A 330 9.46 -5.58 4.91
N VAL A 331 9.27 -6.02 6.15
CA VAL A 331 10.37 -6.38 7.06
C VAL A 331 11.13 -7.60 6.55
N LEU A 332 10.45 -8.69 6.20
CA LEU A 332 11.07 -9.91 5.66
C LEU A 332 11.88 -9.60 4.39
N ALA A 333 11.28 -8.87 3.44
CA ALA A 333 11.94 -8.48 2.20
C ALA A 333 13.19 -7.62 2.47
N SER A 334 13.13 -6.67 3.40
CA SER A 334 14.29 -5.85 3.78
C SER A 334 15.46 -6.69 4.31
N ILE A 335 15.18 -7.73 5.11
CA ILE A 335 16.20 -8.65 5.65
C ILE A 335 16.78 -9.56 4.56
N GLU A 336 15.94 -10.07 3.67
CA GLU A 336 16.37 -10.93 2.56
C GLU A 336 17.22 -10.14 1.54
N GLN A 337 16.78 -8.95 1.13
CA GLN A 337 17.54 -8.07 0.23
C GLN A 337 18.82 -7.50 0.86
N ALA A 338 18.91 -7.44 2.20
CA ALA A 338 20.16 -7.16 2.91
C ALA A 338 21.17 -8.32 2.89
N GLY A 339 20.78 -9.50 2.37
CA GLY A 339 21.56 -10.73 2.43
C GLY A 339 21.73 -11.25 3.86
N ARG A 340 20.68 -11.12 4.69
CA ARG A 340 20.69 -11.48 6.12
C ARG A 340 19.75 -12.62 6.51
N ALA A 341 19.13 -13.28 5.54
CA ALA A 341 18.19 -14.38 5.77
C ALA A 341 18.71 -15.46 6.75
N ASP A 342 19.98 -15.88 6.63
CA ASP A 342 20.56 -16.88 7.53
C ASP A 342 20.71 -16.39 8.98
N ALA A 343 20.97 -15.10 9.19
CA ALA A 343 21.18 -14.50 10.51
C ALA A 343 19.85 -14.31 11.29
N PHE A 344 18.74 -14.14 10.57
CA PHE A 344 17.40 -13.95 11.12
C PHE A 344 16.47 -15.14 10.85
N LYS A 345 17.03 -16.32 10.53
CA LYS A 345 16.27 -17.44 9.98
C LYS A 345 15.08 -17.86 10.85
N THR A 346 15.25 -17.93 12.16
CA THR A 346 14.17 -18.30 13.10
C THR A 346 13.04 -17.28 13.05
N GLN A 347 13.36 -15.99 13.18
CA GLN A 347 12.38 -14.92 13.13
C GLN A 347 11.66 -14.87 11.78
N ILE A 348 12.38 -15.07 10.67
CA ILE A 348 11.78 -15.16 9.32
C ILE A 348 10.80 -16.34 9.22
N ASP A 349 11.19 -17.53 9.69
CA ASP A 349 10.34 -18.72 9.66
C ASP A 349 9.07 -18.53 10.54
N ASP A 350 9.20 -17.89 11.71
CA ASP A 350 8.10 -17.59 12.63
C ASP A 350 7.11 -16.58 12.00
N VAL A 351 7.62 -15.43 11.53
CA VAL A 351 6.80 -14.40 10.85
C VAL A 351 6.10 -15.00 9.62
N ARG A 352 6.82 -15.72 8.75
CA ARG A 352 6.24 -16.37 7.56
C ARG A 352 5.11 -17.35 7.92
N THR A 353 5.24 -18.06 9.04
CA THR A 353 4.23 -19.03 9.50
C THR A 353 3.00 -18.33 10.05
N THR A 354 3.18 -17.26 10.83
CA THR A 354 2.08 -16.40 11.31
C THR A 354 1.32 -15.77 10.15
N LEU A 355 2.02 -15.14 9.20
CA LEU A 355 1.42 -14.54 8.01
C LEU A 355 0.55 -15.55 7.23
N GLY A 356 1.08 -16.76 6.95
CA GLY A 356 0.34 -17.81 6.24
C GLY A 356 -0.93 -18.29 6.96
N THR A 357 -0.90 -18.28 8.29
CA THR A 357 -2.07 -18.59 9.13
C THR A 357 -3.13 -17.49 9.01
N VAL A 358 -2.73 -16.23 9.14
CA VAL A 358 -3.62 -15.06 9.05
C VAL A 358 -4.24 -14.94 7.65
N PHE A 359 -3.48 -15.14 6.56
CA PHE A 359 -4.05 -15.18 5.20
C PHE A 359 -5.14 -16.24 5.06
N THR A 360 -4.94 -17.42 5.65
CA THR A 360 -5.93 -18.51 5.60
C THR A 360 -7.19 -18.16 6.39
N ALA A 361 -7.05 -17.50 7.55
CA ALA A 361 -8.18 -17.03 8.35
C ALA A 361 -8.99 -15.94 7.63
N LEU A 362 -8.31 -14.94 7.05
CA LEU A 362 -8.94 -13.84 6.30
C LEU A 362 -9.68 -14.33 5.06
N PHE A 363 -9.05 -15.17 4.23
CA PHE A 363 -9.70 -15.67 3.01
C PHE A 363 -10.90 -16.60 3.27
N ALA A 364 -11.06 -17.10 4.50
CA ALA A 364 -12.27 -17.78 4.94
C ALA A 364 -13.44 -16.83 5.30
N GLN A 365 -13.18 -15.52 5.45
CA GLN A 365 -14.18 -14.49 5.75
C GLN A 365 -14.76 -13.78 4.51
N LEU A 366 -14.24 -14.07 3.30
CA LEU A 366 -14.70 -13.39 2.08
C LEU A 366 -16.22 -13.53 1.87
N ASP A 367 -16.87 -12.40 1.59
CA ASP A 367 -18.30 -12.31 1.31
C ASP A 367 -18.66 -12.81 -0.10
N SER A 368 -19.92 -12.61 -0.51
CA SER A 368 -20.42 -13.00 -1.83
C SER A 368 -19.87 -12.17 -2.98
N ASP A 369 -19.44 -10.94 -2.71
CA ASP A 369 -18.79 -10.04 -3.69
C ASP A 369 -17.27 -10.32 -3.77
N GLY A 370 -16.75 -11.20 -2.91
CA GLY A 370 -15.34 -11.53 -2.80
C GLY A 370 -14.53 -10.57 -1.93
N LEU A 371 -15.18 -9.70 -1.16
CA LEU A 371 -14.52 -8.73 -0.28
C LEU A 371 -14.41 -9.25 1.15
N LEU A 372 -13.43 -8.75 1.91
CA LEU A 372 -13.41 -8.91 3.36
C LEU A 372 -14.47 -7.99 3.99
N PRO A 373 -15.30 -8.47 4.93
CA PRO A 373 -16.10 -7.61 5.81
C PRO A 373 -15.23 -6.56 6.51
N ASN A 374 -15.67 -5.30 6.56
CA ASN A 374 -14.98 -4.21 7.26
C ASN A 374 -14.60 -4.61 8.69
N TYR A 375 -15.58 -5.05 9.49
CA TYR A 375 -15.34 -5.80 10.71
C TYR A 375 -15.78 -7.25 10.56
N MET A 376 -14.82 -8.18 10.63
CA MET A 376 -15.06 -9.62 10.57
C MET A 376 -15.51 -10.16 11.93
N LEU A 377 -16.37 -11.19 11.90
CA LEU A 377 -16.88 -11.90 13.09
C LEU A 377 -17.58 -10.99 14.13
N HIS A 378 -18.03 -9.80 13.71
CA HIS A 378 -18.73 -8.86 14.58
C HIS A 378 -20.21 -9.22 14.75
N TRP A 379 -20.80 -8.89 15.90
CA TRP A 379 -22.19 -9.22 16.24
C TRP A 379 -23.22 -8.23 15.65
N ASP A 380 -22.79 -7.00 15.37
CA ASP A 380 -23.54 -6.02 14.59
C ASP A 380 -23.19 -6.21 13.11
N GLU A 381 -24.10 -6.84 12.36
CA GLU A 381 -23.97 -7.12 10.93
C GLU A 381 -23.84 -5.83 10.09
N SER A 382 -24.29 -4.67 10.58
CA SER A 382 -24.18 -3.40 9.86
C SER A 382 -22.73 -2.91 9.71
N LEU A 383 -21.82 -3.43 10.54
CA LEU A 383 -20.38 -3.16 10.48
C LEU A 383 -19.62 -4.17 9.58
N GLY A 384 -20.30 -5.21 9.09
CA GLY A 384 -19.72 -6.32 8.32
C GLY A 384 -19.85 -6.20 6.79
N GLY A 385 -20.14 -5.01 6.25
CA GLY A 385 -20.17 -4.80 4.80
C GLY A 385 -18.80 -5.00 4.14
N GLY A 386 -18.77 -5.51 2.91
CA GLY A 386 -17.53 -5.74 2.16
C GLY A 386 -16.73 -4.46 1.93
N GLU A 387 -15.50 -4.45 2.41
CA GLU A 387 -14.57 -3.31 2.45
C GLU A 387 -13.44 -3.52 1.45
N THR A 388 -13.05 -2.47 0.72
CA THR A 388 -12.16 -2.60 -0.43
C THR A 388 -10.71 -2.19 -0.19
N ALA A 389 -10.41 -1.27 0.74
CA ALA A 389 -9.04 -0.83 1.00
C ALA A 389 -8.23 -1.94 1.68
N GLY A 390 -8.73 -2.47 2.80
CA GLY A 390 -8.17 -3.62 3.50
C GLY A 390 -8.14 -4.87 2.63
N THR A 391 -9.18 -5.13 1.82
CA THR A 391 -9.14 -6.23 0.85
C THR A 391 -8.01 -6.05 -0.17
N ALA A 392 -7.84 -4.85 -0.74
CA ALA A 392 -6.75 -4.57 -1.68
C ALA A 392 -5.37 -4.80 -1.04
N LEU A 393 -5.17 -4.34 0.20
CA LEU A 393 -3.91 -4.48 0.91
C LEU A 393 -3.61 -5.93 1.32
N VAL A 394 -4.62 -6.70 1.76
CA VAL A 394 -4.48 -8.14 2.04
C VAL A 394 -4.13 -8.92 0.78
N VAL A 395 -4.74 -8.59 -0.36
CA VAL A 395 -4.44 -9.23 -1.65
C VAL A 395 -3.03 -8.86 -2.15
N ALA A 396 -2.62 -7.59 -2.02
CA ALA A 396 -1.26 -7.14 -2.31
C ALA A 396 -0.22 -7.92 -1.48
N ALA A 397 -0.45 -7.98 -0.16
CA ALA A 397 0.36 -8.74 0.77
C ALA A 397 0.41 -10.23 0.41
N TYR A 398 -0.72 -10.87 0.09
CA TYR A 398 -0.71 -12.29 -0.28
C TYR A 398 0.09 -12.57 -1.56
N TYR A 399 -0.04 -11.73 -2.59
CA TYR A 399 0.75 -11.89 -3.82
C TYR A 399 2.25 -11.69 -3.57
N ARG A 400 2.67 -10.73 -2.72
CA ARG A 400 4.08 -10.61 -2.29
C ARG A 400 4.53 -11.82 -1.45
N TYR A 401 3.68 -12.35 -0.57
CA TYR A 401 3.98 -13.56 0.23
C TYR A 401 4.28 -14.78 -0.64
N ILE A 402 3.52 -15.02 -1.71
CA ILE A 402 3.75 -16.17 -2.60
C ILE A 402 4.80 -15.91 -3.69
N ASP A 403 5.16 -14.66 -3.99
CA ASP A 403 6.35 -14.30 -4.79
C ASP A 403 7.63 -14.62 -3.99
N MET A 404 7.69 -14.21 -2.73
CA MET A 404 8.81 -14.50 -1.81
C MET A 404 8.88 -15.98 -1.42
N TYR A 405 7.73 -16.61 -1.16
CA TYR A 405 7.65 -18.00 -0.69
C TYR A 405 6.68 -18.84 -1.56
N PRO A 406 7.04 -19.21 -2.81
CA PRO A 406 6.15 -19.94 -3.71
C PRO A 406 5.62 -21.28 -3.16
N THR A 407 6.37 -21.94 -2.27
CA THR A 407 5.94 -23.18 -1.60
C THR A 407 4.84 -23.00 -0.55
N ALA A 408 4.54 -21.76 -0.15
CA ALA A 408 3.46 -21.43 0.78
C ALA A 408 2.11 -21.17 0.05
N ALA A 409 2.11 -21.08 -1.29
CA ALA A 409 0.89 -20.91 -2.07
C ALA A 409 0.00 -22.17 -1.98
N THR A 410 -1.26 -21.98 -1.60
CA THR A 410 -2.28 -23.04 -1.64
C THR A 410 -3.32 -22.72 -2.72
N SER A 411 -3.85 -23.74 -3.38
CA SER A 411 -4.86 -23.54 -4.44
C SER A 411 -6.13 -22.84 -3.92
N SER A 412 -6.47 -23.04 -2.64
CA SER A 412 -7.60 -22.36 -1.99
C SER A 412 -7.33 -20.87 -1.77
N ASN A 413 -6.17 -20.52 -1.20
CA ASN A 413 -5.86 -19.13 -0.85
C ASN A 413 -5.56 -18.32 -2.11
N THR A 414 -4.88 -18.90 -3.11
CA THR A 414 -4.66 -18.24 -4.41
C THR A 414 -5.96 -18.05 -5.19
N ALA A 415 -6.89 -19.01 -5.15
CA ALA A 415 -8.23 -18.80 -5.74
C ALA A 415 -9.03 -17.72 -4.98
N ALA A 416 -8.92 -17.66 -3.65
CA ALA A 416 -9.56 -16.62 -2.85
C ALA A 416 -8.98 -15.22 -3.12
N ALA A 417 -7.65 -15.09 -3.17
CA ALA A 417 -6.97 -13.84 -3.54
C ALA A 417 -7.33 -13.36 -4.96
N ALA A 418 -7.51 -14.29 -5.90
CA ALA A 418 -7.99 -13.96 -7.25
C ALA A 418 -9.43 -13.41 -7.22
N ARG A 419 -10.37 -14.06 -6.50
CA ARG A 419 -11.72 -13.52 -6.31
C ARG A 419 -11.71 -12.15 -5.63
N ALA A 420 -10.86 -11.97 -4.63
CA ALA A 420 -10.76 -10.72 -3.87
C ALA A 420 -10.17 -9.58 -4.68
N PHE A 421 -9.17 -9.86 -5.52
CA PHE A 421 -8.71 -8.90 -6.53
C PHE A 421 -9.85 -8.47 -7.46
N ASP A 422 -10.62 -9.43 -7.97
CA ASP A 422 -11.71 -9.17 -8.90
C ASP A 422 -12.81 -8.33 -8.21
N GLY A 423 -13.19 -8.67 -6.98
CA GLY A 423 -14.14 -7.91 -6.15
C GLY A 423 -13.68 -6.48 -5.87
N VAL A 424 -12.38 -6.24 -5.59
CA VAL A 424 -11.84 -4.88 -5.44
C VAL A 424 -11.92 -4.08 -6.74
N VAL A 425 -11.57 -4.70 -7.88
CA VAL A 425 -11.64 -4.04 -9.19
C VAL A 425 -13.08 -3.71 -9.60
N ASP A 426 -14.05 -4.56 -9.25
CA ASP A 426 -15.48 -4.31 -9.51
C ASP A 426 -16.06 -3.15 -8.67
N LYS A 427 -15.34 -2.66 -7.64
CA LYS A 427 -15.71 -1.46 -6.87
C LYS A 427 -14.93 -0.20 -7.28
N LEU A 428 -14.12 -0.24 -8.34
CA LEU A 428 -13.57 0.97 -8.98
C LEU A 428 -14.63 1.62 -9.87
N ASP A 429 -14.92 2.89 -9.64
CA ASP A 429 -15.86 3.65 -10.46
C ASP A 429 -15.25 4.01 -11.84
N ASN A 430 -16.08 4.54 -12.74
CA ASN A 430 -15.63 4.97 -14.07
C ASN A 430 -14.66 6.18 -14.04
N SER A 431 -14.53 6.84 -12.91
CA SER A 431 -13.60 7.95 -12.66
C SER A 431 -12.25 7.46 -12.12
N GLY A 432 -12.12 6.18 -11.77
CA GLY A 432 -10.94 5.59 -11.13
C GLY A 432 -10.92 5.71 -9.60
N TRP A 433 -12.05 6.01 -8.95
CA TRP A 433 -12.18 6.02 -7.48
C TRP A 433 -12.57 4.65 -6.94
N LEU A 434 -11.81 4.16 -5.94
CA LEU A 434 -12.23 3.03 -5.14
C LEU A 434 -13.43 3.40 -4.26
N THR A 435 -14.47 2.57 -4.31
CA THR A 435 -15.71 2.72 -3.53
C THR A 435 -15.86 1.58 -2.50
N SER A 436 -16.87 1.65 -1.62
CA SER A 436 -17.03 0.71 -0.50
C SER A 436 -15.80 0.66 0.41
N VAL A 437 -15.18 1.83 0.62
CA VAL A 437 -14.01 2.03 1.48
C VAL A 437 -14.42 2.51 2.86
N VAL A 438 -13.60 2.17 3.85
CA VAL A 438 -13.70 2.67 5.22
C VAL A 438 -13.17 4.12 5.37
N ASN A 439 -13.72 4.85 6.32
CA ASN A 439 -13.20 6.15 6.77
C ASN A 439 -12.11 5.96 7.86
N PRO A 440 -10.81 6.23 7.56
CA PRO A 440 -9.72 5.95 8.50
C PRO A 440 -9.67 6.91 9.71
N MET A 441 -10.35 8.06 9.63
CA MET A 441 -10.38 9.05 10.72
C MET A 441 -11.35 8.72 11.86
N GLY A 442 -12.00 7.55 11.81
CA GLY A 442 -13.12 7.21 12.68
C GLY A 442 -14.46 7.69 12.11
N PRO A 443 -15.58 6.97 12.33
CA PRO A 443 -15.71 5.82 13.23
C PRO A 443 -15.40 4.45 12.56
N TRP A 444 -14.51 4.42 11.56
CA TRP A 444 -14.06 3.19 10.87
C TRP A 444 -15.20 2.34 10.29
N VAL A 445 -16.24 3.02 9.81
CA VAL A 445 -17.34 2.42 9.04
C VAL A 445 -17.16 2.70 7.56
N ILE A 446 -17.80 1.88 6.71
CA ILE A 446 -17.96 2.19 5.29
C ILE A 446 -18.98 3.33 5.17
N ASP A 447 -18.50 4.53 4.85
CA ASP A 447 -19.34 5.70 4.54
C ASP A 447 -19.26 6.11 3.06
N GLY A 448 -18.46 5.41 2.26
CA GLY A 448 -18.33 5.60 0.81
C GLY A 448 -17.51 6.83 0.40
N ALA A 449 -16.83 7.50 1.34
CA ALA A 449 -15.94 8.60 1.05
C ALA A 449 -14.58 8.11 0.47
N GLN A 450 -14.07 8.82 -0.52
CA GLN A 450 -12.78 8.57 -1.18
C GLN A 450 -11.64 8.31 -0.16
N SER A 451 -11.02 7.12 -0.21
CA SER A 451 -9.90 6.73 0.66
C SER A 451 -8.55 6.90 -0.07
N PRO A 452 -7.67 7.83 0.37
CA PRO A 452 -6.38 8.06 -0.29
C PRO A 452 -5.40 6.87 -0.14
N GLU A 453 -5.41 6.24 1.04
CA GLU A 453 -4.69 5.00 1.30
C GLU A 453 -5.24 3.84 0.47
N GLY A 454 -6.56 3.70 0.33
CA GLY A 454 -7.21 2.67 -0.50
C GLY A 454 -6.80 2.76 -1.97
N GLN A 455 -6.72 3.97 -2.53
CA GLN A 455 -6.18 4.19 -3.88
C GLN A 455 -4.71 3.76 -3.99
N SER A 456 -3.92 4.00 -2.94
CA SER A 456 -2.51 3.56 -2.88
C SER A 456 -2.40 2.03 -2.81
N PHE A 457 -3.25 1.36 -2.04
CA PHE A 457 -3.29 -0.11 -1.92
C PHE A 457 -3.69 -0.79 -3.23
N VAL A 458 -4.58 -0.19 -4.02
CA VAL A 458 -4.92 -0.71 -5.37
C VAL A 458 -3.69 -0.71 -6.28
N GLY A 459 -2.79 0.27 -6.15
CA GLY A 459 -1.51 0.28 -6.85
C GLY A 459 -0.54 -0.82 -6.39
N MET A 460 -0.40 -1.02 -5.07
CA MET A 460 0.37 -2.13 -4.50
C MET A 460 -0.19 -3.50 -4.94
N MET A 461 -1.52 -3.65 -4.92
CA MET A 461 -2.23 -4.85 -5.37
C MET A 461 -1.97 -5.16 -6.84
N TRP A 462 -1.99 -4.14 -7.71
CA TRP A 462 -1.61 -4.31 -9.11
C TRP A 462 -0.13 -4.69 -9.26
N ALA A 463 0.79 -4.03 -8.54
CA ALA A 463 2.22 -4.27 -8.64
C ALA A 463 2.57 -5.70 -8.19
N ALA A 464 2.06 -6.13 -7.04
CA ALA A 464 2.22 -7.47 -6.50
C ALA A 464 1.64 -8.55 -7.44
N ARG A 465 0.43 -8.35 -7.98
CA ARG A 465 -0.16 -9.28 -8.96
C ARG A 465 0.66 -9.34 -10.26
N THR A 466 1.12 -8.19 -10.76
CA THR A 466 1.98 -8.07 -11.95
C THR A 466 3.29 -8.85 -11.76
N LYS A 467 3.89 -8.74 -10.58
CA LYS A 467 5.13 -9.43 -10.21
C LYS A 467 4.98 -10.95 -10.19
N VAL A 468 3.97 -11.47 -9.49
CA VAL A 468 3.77 -12.93 -9.32
C VAL A 468 3.25 -13.62 -10.59
N GLY A 469 2.59 -12.89 -11.49
CA GLY A 469 2.16 -13.40 -12.81
C GLY A 469 0.90 -14.28 -12.80
N LEU A 470 0.00 -14.07 -11.83
CA LEU A 470 -1.24 -14.85 -11.63
C LEU A 470 -2.51 -14.01 -11.87
#